data_AF-A0A1F2R1H1-F1
#
_entry.id   AF-A0A1F2R1H1-F1
#
_cell.length_a   1.000
_cell.length_b   1.000
_cell.length_c   1.000
_cell.angle_alpha   90.00
_cell.angle_beta   90.00
_cell.angle_gamma   90.00
#
_symmetry.space_group_name_H-M   'P 1'
#
loop_
_entity.id
_entity.type
_entity.pdbx_description
1 polymer ?
#
loop_
_entity_poly.entity_id
_entity_poly.type
_entity_poly.pdbx_seq_one_letter_code
_entity_poly.pdbx_strand_id
1 'polypeptide(L)'
;MTATRGAPALHHALLVWYARHRRDLPWRRTKDPYRIWVSEVMLQQTTVKAAVPYYEAFLARFPSLPALAEEPEDEVLAAWSGLGYYHRARNLHRGAQHVAERHSGRFPRTLESALAVPGVGLYTASAVLSIAYDLPLPLVDANVRRVLARLFALRGPKYRRDGAFYDLAESLLDREHPGEWNQALMELGATVCTPRRPACDVCPLRGHCQALRLDLVDELPEGKSRRAPVDVKVAAALIETDGRVLLVRRGEGRLLGRMWEVPQTSLESRGRADLARELEDRHGIRVAVGTLAVRARHAITHRRITLEGYRARLRQPPPSDPERFRWVAPEAVTSLPVSSMTRKLLAGLRSRQLPLEM
;
A
#
# COMPACT_ATOMS: atom_id res chain seq x y z
N MET A 1 29.34 -10.71 19.20
CA MET A 1 30.26 -9.64 19.68
C MET A 1 31.21 -9.11 18.59
N THR A 2 31.16 -9.58 17.34
CA THR A 2 32.01 -9.11 16.23
C THR A 2 31.41 -8.00 15.36
N ALA A 3 30.11 -7.69 15.49
CA ALA A 3 29.43 -6.71 14.63
C ALA A 3 29.82 -5.25 14.93
N THR A 4 30.14 -4.91 16.18
CA THR A 4 30.37 -3.53 16.63
C THR A 4 31.75 -2.97 16.27
N ARG A 5 32.78 -3.81 16.06
CA ARG A 5 34.14 -3.33 15.75
C ARG A 5 34.30 -2.70 14.36
N GLY A 6 33.34 -2.93 13.45
CA GLY A 6 33.35 -2.38 12.08
C GLY A 6 32.25 -1.34 11.81
N ALA A 7 31.45 -0.97 12.80
CA ALA A 7 30.28 -0.10 12.59
C ALA A 7 30.62 1.28 12.02
N PRO A 8 31.67 2.00 12.50
CA PRO A 8 32.00 3.32 11.94
C PRO A 8 32.38 3.29 10.45
N ALA A 9 33.09 2.24 10.01
CA ALA A 9 33.45 2.08 8.59
C ALA A 9 32.21 1.80 7.73
N LEU A 10 31.26 1.00 8.24
CA LEU A 10 29.98 0.76 7.58
C LEU A 10 29.13 2.03 7.48
N HIS A 11 29.04 2.80 8.58
CA HIS A 11 28.35 4.08 8.63
C HIS A 11 28.91 5.03 7.57
N HIS A 12 30.23 5.26 7.59
CA HIS A 12 30.89 6.15 6.64
C HIS A 12 30.66 5.73 5.19
N ALA A 13 30.93 4.45 4.85
CA ALA A 13 30.79 3.96 3.48
C ALA A 13 29.35 4.12 2.96
N LEU A 14 28.35 3.81 3.80
CA LEU A 14 26.95 3.88 3.41
C LEU A 14 26.45 5.33 3.30
N LEU A 15 26.77 6.19 4.26
CA LEU A 15 26.32 7.58 4.28
C LEU A 15 26.96 8.42 3.16
N VAL A 16 28.25 8.23 2.88
CA VAL A 16 28.92 8.88 1.73
C VAL A 16 28.28 8.45 0.41
N TRP A 17 27.98 7.16 0.27
CA TRP A 17 27.27 6.67 -0.92
C TRP A 17 25.86 7.28 -1.00
N TYR A 18 25.12 7.30 0.09
CA TYR A 18 23.75 7.82 0.14
C TYR A 18 23.69 9.31 -0.20
N ALA A 19 24.61 10.12 0.33
CA ALA A 19 24.69 11.54 0.01
C ALA A 19 24.84 11.81 -1.50
N ARG A 20 25.54 10.92 -2.23
CA ARG A 20 25.78 11.04 -3.68
C ARG A 20 24.70 10.41 -4.56
N HIS A 21 24.05 9.33 -4.09
CA HIS A 21 23.19 8.48 -4.92
C HIS A 21 21.72 8.46 -4.50
N ARG A 22 21.35 9.10 -3.38
CA ARG A 22 19.95 9.13 -2.95
C ARG A 22 19.07 9.74 -4.03
N ARG A 23 17.97 9.07 -4.35
CA ARG A 23 16.94 9.62 -5.22
C ARG A 23 16.34 10.86 -4.56
N ASP A 24 16.15 11.88 -5.37
CA ASP A 24 15.40 13.07 -5.00
C ASP A 24 13.90 12.73 -5.00
N LEU A 25 13.31 12.66 -3.81
CA LEU A 25 11.92 12.27 -3.59
C LEU A 25 11.23 13.37 -2.78
N PRO A 26 9.95 13.71 -3.07
CA PRO A 26 9.27 14.84 -2.41
C PRO A 26 9.30 14.77 -0.87
N TRP A 27 9.13 13.59 -0.30
CA TRP A 27 9.17 13.37 1.15
C TRP A 27 10.58 13.40 1.78
N ARG A 28 11.65 13.41 0.97
CA ARG A 28 13.03 13.60 1.45
C ARG A 28 13.45 15.06 1.52
N ARG A 29 12.64 15.97 1.01
CA ARG A 29 12.89 17.43 1.02
C ARG A 29 12.32 18.12 2.26
N THR A 30 11.88 17.35 3.25
CA THR A 30 11.22 17.86 4.45
C THR A 30 11.58 17.03 5.67
N LYS A 31 11.50 17.66 6.84
CA LYS A 31 11.54 17.03 8.17
C LYS A 31 10.17 17.06 8.85
N ASP A 32 9.11 17.45 8.13
CA ASP A 32 7.75 17.47 8.67
C ASP A 32 7.25 16.04 8.93
N PRO A 33 6.97 15.68 10.21
CA PRO A 33 6.55 14.34 10.58
C PRO A 33 5.22 13.92 9.92
N TYR A 34 4.30 14.86 9.66
CA TYR A 34 3.04 14.55 8.97
C TYR A 34 3.31 14.11 7.53
N ARG A 35 4.12 14.89 6.82
CA ARG A 35 4.49 14.63 5.43
C ARG A 35 5.30 13.33 5.31
N ILE A 36 6.21 13.08 6.23
CA ILE A 36 6.95 11.81 6.28
C ILE A 36 5.99 10.65 6.57
N TRP A 37 5.12 10.77 7.57
CA TRP A 37 4.14 9.73 7.92
C TRP A 37 3.22 9.38 6.75
N VAL A 38 2.69 10.36 6.02
CA VAL A 38 1.89 10.15 4.81
C VAL A 38 2.67 9.33 3.77
N SER A 39 3.93 9.68 3.51
CA SER A 39 4.76 8.92 2.56
C SER A 39 5.02 7.48 3.00
N GLU A 40 5.31 7.26 4.29
CA GLU A 40 5.57 5.92 4.84
C GLU A 40 4.33 5.04 4.72
N VAL A 41 3.14 5.59 4.99
CA VAL A 41 1.88 4.84 4.80
C VAL A 41 1.64 4.57 3.31
N MET A 42 1.87 5.55 2.42
CA MET A 42 1.70 5.38 0.97
C MET A 42 2.65 4.34 0.37
N LEU A 43 3.88 4.23 0.87
CA LEU A 43 4.91 3.31 0.37
C LEU A 43 4.71 1.85 0.81
N GLN A 44 3.82 1.59 1.78
CA GLN A 44 3.46 0.22 2.17
C GLN A 44 2.87 -0.55 0.97
N GLN A 45 3.60 -1.56 0.49
CA GLN A 45 3.19 -2.39 -0.65
C GLN A 45 2.89 -1.59 -1.94
N THR A 46 3.52 -0.42 -2.10
CA THR A 46 3.34 0.45 -3.26
C THR A 46 4.71 0.90 -3.76
N THR A 47 4.89 0.96 -5.09
CA THR A 47 6.17 1.42 -5.65
C THR A 47 6.33 2.93 -5.50
N VAL A 48 7.58 3.40 -5.38
CA VAL A 48 7.90 4.84 -5.33
C VAL A 48 7.29 5.58 -6.53
N LYS A 49 7.45 5.06 -7.75
CA LYS A 49 6.91 5.66 -8.98
C LYS A 49 5.39 5.86 -8.92
N ALA A 50 4.67 4.90 -8.35
CA ALA A 50 3.23 5.01 -8.19
C ALA A 50 2.83 5.98 -7.06
N ALA A 51 3.61 6.05 -5.97
CA ALA A 51 3.28 6.85 -4.80
C ALA A 51 3.50 8.36 -5.00
N VAL A 52 4.51 8.78 -5.76
CA VAL A 52 4.86 10.21 -5.96
C VAL A 52 3.66 11.09 -6.36
N PRO A 53 2.93 10.83 -7.46
CA PRO A 53 1.82 11.70 -7.86
C PRO A 53 0.67 11.72 -6.83
N TYR A 54 0.44 10.60 -6.15
CA TYR A 54 -0.56 10.52 -5.09
C TYR A 54 -0.16 11.33 -3.87
N TYR A 55 1.12 11.27 -3.48
CA TYR A 55 1.66 12.03 -2.36
C TYR A 55 1.52 13.53 -2.58
N GLU A 56 1.88 14.02 -3.77
CA GLU A 56 1.79 15.42 -4.12
C GLU A 56 0.34 15.91 -4.14
N ALA A 57 -0.56 15.19 -4.81
CA ALA A 57 -1.99 15.54 -4.86
C ALA A 57 -2.65 15.47 -3.46
N PHE A 58 -2.30 14.46 -2.67
CA PHE A 58 -2.84 14.29 -1.31
C PHE A 58 -2.42 15.43 -0.38
N LEU A 59 -1.15 15.86 -0.43
CA LEU A 59 -0.68 16.98 0.40
C LEU A 59 -1.07 18.35 -0.14
N ALA A 60 -1.37 18.48 -1.43
CA ALA A 60 -2.00 19.70 -1.97
C ALA A 60 -3.42 19.85 -1.42
N ARG A 61 -4.15 18.74 -1.28
CA ARG A 61 -5.50 18.72 -0.74
C ARG A 61 -5.55 18.80 0.79
N PHE A 62 -4.67 18.07 1.47
CA PHE A 62 -4.58 17.97 2.92
C PHE A 62 -3.19 18.47 3.35
N PRO A 63 -2.98 19.79 3.47
CA PRO A 63 -1.64 20.35 3.66
C PRO A 63 -1.06 20.11 5.05
N SER A 64 -1.89 19.79 6.04
CA SER A 64 -1.48 19.60 7.44
C SER A 64 -2.23 18.44 8.10
N LEU A 65 -1.71 17.97 9.24
CA LEU A 65 -2.36 16.91 10.00
C LEU A 65 -3.75 17.31 10.51
N PRO A 66 -3.97 18.52 11.07
CA PRO A 66 -5.33 18.97 11.43
C PRO A 66 -6.26 19.02 10.22
N ALA A 67 -5.79 19.52 9.07
CA ALA A 67 -6.60 19.56 7.86
C ALA A 67 -7.02 18.16 7.38
N LEU A 68 -6.16 17.14 7.53
CA LEU A 68 -6.55 15.76 7.26
C LEU A 68 -7.56 15.21 8.28
N ALA A 69 -7.43 15.58 9.55
CA ALA A 69 -8.23 15.02 10.64
C ALA A 69 -9.70 15.50 10.61
N GLU A 70 -9.95 16.70 10.11
CA GLU A 70 -11.28 17.31 10.04
C GLU A 70 -12.10 16.83 8.83
N GLU A 71 -11.46 16.17 7.86
CA GLU A 71 -12.09 15.81 6.60
C GLU A 71 -13.03 14.60 6.72
N PRO A 72 -14.12 14.54 5.95
CA PRO A 72 -14.94 13.34 5.87
C PRO A 72 -14.13 12.15 5.35
N GLU A 73 -14.36 10.94 5.89
CA GLU A 73 -13.65 9.71 5.45
C GLU A 73 -13.75 9.50 3.94
N ASP A 74 -14.91 9.82 3.35
CA ASP A 74 -15.15 9.66 1.91
C ASP A 74 -14.22 10.51 1.05
N GLU A 75 -13.88 11.73 1.50
CA GLU A 75 -12.97 12.63 0.80
C GLU A 75 -11.52 12.13 0.87
N VAL A 76 -11.12 11.59 2.03
CA VAL A 76 -9.80 10.97 2.20
C VAL A 76 -9.68 9.72 1.31
N LEU A 77 -10.72 8.88 1.26
CA LEU A 77 -10.74 7.68 0.42
C LEU A 77 -10.79 8.02 -1.08
N ALA A 78 -11.46 9.11 -1.46
CA ALA A 78 -11.46 9.61 -2.83
C ALA A 78 -10.05 10.05 -3.25
N ALA A 79 -9.34 10.80 -2.41
CA ALA A 79 -7.95 11.20 -2.66
C ALA A 79 -6.98 9.99 -2.72
N TRP A 80 -7.27 8.91 -1.98
CA TRP A 80 -6.49 7.67 -2.01
C TRP A 80 -6.83 6.74 -3.19
N SER A 81 -7.87 7.08 -3.97
CA SER A 81 -8.48 6.18 -4.94
C SER A 81 -7.51 5.78 -6.05
N GLY A 82 -7.25 4.47 -6.15
CA GLY A 82 -6.31 3.88 -7.11
C GLY A 82 -4.96 3.45 -6.52
N LEU A 83 -4.57 3.94 -5.33
CA LEU A 83 -3.34 3.51 -4.65
C LEU A 83 -3.47 2.11 -4.00
N GLY A 84 -4.70 1.64 -3.82
CA GLY A 84 -4.99 0.32 -3.24
C GLY A 84 -4.76 0.24 -1.73
N TYR A 85 -5.10 -0.91 -1.14
CA TYR A 85 -4.98 -1.15 0.31
C TYR A 85 -5.64 -0.05 1.17
N TYR A 86 -6.90 0.26 0.90
CA TYR A 86 -7.65 1.39 1.49
C TYR A 86 -7.76 1.38 3.02
N HIS A 87 -7.53 0.24 3.69
CA HIS A 87 -7.40 0.22 5.13
C HIS A 87 -6.25 1.12 5.64
N ARG A 88 -5.21 1.33 4.81
CA ARG A 88 -4.12 2.28 5.09
C ARG A 88 -4.63 3.72 5.18
N ALA A 89 -5.44 4.16 4.22
CA ALA A 89 -6.04 5.49 4.22
C ALA A 89 -6.93 5.70 5.45
N ARG A 90 -7.76 4.71 5.79
CA ARG A 90 -8.63 4.77 6.99
C ARG A 90 -7.82 4.82 8.27
N ASN A 91 -6.77 4.02 8.37
CA ASN A 91 -5.90 4.00 9.52
C ASN A 91 -5.13 5.31 9.67
N LEU A 92 -4.60 5.86 8.57
CA LEU A 92 -3.98 7.18 8.53
C LEU A 92 -4.96 8.26 8.99
N HIS A 93 -6.20 8.23 8.50
CA HIS A 93 -7.23 9.20 8.88
C HIS A 93 -7.61 9.09 10.36
N ARG A 94 -7.92 7.89 10.85
CA ARG A 94 -8.18 7.65 12.28
C ARG A 94 -6.98 8.02 13.16
N GLY A 95 -5.77 7.78 12.68
CA GLY A 95 -4.55 8.22 13.33
C GLY A 95 -4.45 9.74 13.38
N ALA A 96 -4.77 10.44 12.30
CA ALA A 96 -4.73 11.89 12.24
C ALA A 96 -5.73 12.51 13.21
N GLN A 97 -6.94 11.97 13.29
CA GLN A 97 -7.97 12.33 14.28
C GLN A 97 -7.46 12.12 15.71
N HIS A 98 -6.89 10.95 16.00
CA HIS A 98 -6.30 10.65 17.30
C HIS A 98 -5.19 11.64 17.69
N VAL A 99 -4.32 11.99 16.74
CA VAL A 99 -3.21 12.94 16.96
C VAL A 99 -3.72 14.37 17.12
N ALA A 100 -4.75 14.77 16.37
CA ALA A 100 -5.42 16.06 16.54
C ALA A 100 -5.99 16.20 17.96
N GLU A 101 -6.71 15.17 18.44
CA GLU A 101 -7.35 15.16 19.75
C GLU A 101 -6.36 15.06 20.92
N ARG A 102 -5.38 14.15 20.86
CA ARG A 102 -4.55 13.78 22.02
C ARG A 102 -3.15 14.36 22.03
N HIS A 103 -2.72 14.91 20.90
CA HIS A 103 -1.36 15.42 20.72
C HIS A 103 -1.34 16.82 20.07
N SER A 104 -2.44 17.57 20.19
CA SER A 104 -2.58 18.95 19.72
C SER A 104 -2.19 19.13 18.25
N GLY A 105 -2.57 18.16 17.40
CA GLY A 105 -2.31 18.21 15.96
C GLY A 105 -0.86 17.97 15.56
N ARG A 106 0.01 17.51 16.47
CA ARG A 106 1.42 17.21 16.19
C ARG A 106 1.71 15.74 16.38
N PHE A 107 2.36 15.12 15.40
CA PHE A 107 2.77 13.72 15.51
C PHE A 107 3.59 13.50 16.80
N PRO A 108 3.35 12.41 17.55
CA PRO A 108 4.02 12.23 18.84
C PRO A 108 5.54 12.07 18.71
N ARG A 109 6.28 12.50 19.74
CA ARG A 109 7.76 12.51 19.77
C ARG A 109 8.37 11.38 20.58
N THR A 110 7.58 10.41 21.06
CA THR A 110 8.10 9.23 21.75
C THR A 110 7.64 7.97 21.04
N LEU A 111 8.42 6.89 21.13
CA LEU A 111 8.05 5.62 20.52
C LEU A 111 6.73 5.08 21.09
N GLU A 112 6.55 5.15 22.41
CA GLU A 112 5.34 4.70 23.09
C GLU A 112 4.10 5.43 22.57
N SER A 113 4.14 6.77 22.53
CA SER A 113 3.01 7.57 22.04
C SER A 113 2.77 7.39 20.55
N ALA A 114 3.82 7.24 19.73
CA ALA A 114 3.67 6.94 18.31
C ALA A 114 3.01 5.58 18.07
N LEU A 115 3.35 4.54 18.86
CA LEU A 115 2.75 3.22 18.77
C LEU A 115 1.27 3.19 19.22
N ALA A 116 0.85 4.15 20.04
CA ALA A 116 -0.56 4.29 20.43
C ALA A 116 -1.44 4.87 19.30
N VAL A 117 -0.84 5.47 18.26
CA VAL A 117 -1.58 6.03 17.12
C VAL A 117 -2.14 4.90 16.24
N PRO A 118 -3.45 4.89 15.94
CA PRO A 118 -4.07 3.88 15.08
C PRO A 118 -3.35 3.69 13.74
N GLY A 119 -2.95 2.45 13.46
CA GLY A 119 -2.26 2.09 12.21
C GLY A 119 -0.77 2.39 12.14
N VAL A 120 -0.18 2.95 13.20
CA VAL A 120 1.26 3.15 13.32
C VAL A 120 1.87 1.94 14.02
N GLY A 121 2.50 1.07 13.23
CA GLY A 121 3.31 -0.02 13.76
C GLY A 121 4.76 0.41 14.03
N LEU A 122 5.56 -0.49 14.60
CA LEU A 122 6.97 -0.24 14.95
C LEU A 122 7.80 0.31 13.78
N TYR A 123 7.62 -0.22 12.57
CA TYR A 123 8.27 0.29 11.37
C TYR A 123 7.94 1.77 11.14
N THR A 124 6.65 2.12 11.06
CA THR A 124 6.20 3.48 10.75
C THR A 124 6.61 4.45 11.86
N ALA A 125 6.48 4.05 13.14
CA ALA A 125 6.91 4.85 14.27
C ALA A 125 8.42 5.15 14.17
N SER A 126 9.25 4.11 13.98
CA SER A 126 10.71 4.27 13.91
C SER A 126 11.14 5.09 12.69
N ALA A 127 10.48 4.90 11.54
CA ALA A 127 10.73 5.69 10.33
C ALA A 127 10.43 7.18 10.56
N VAL A 128 9.22 7.52 11.01
CA VAL A 128 8.83 8.92 11.25
C VAL A 128 9.71 9.56 12.32
N LEU A 129 9.90 8.89 13.46
CA LEU A 129 10.64 9.43 14.59
C LEU A 129 12.14 9.60 14.30
N SER A 130 12.77 8.65 13.60
CA SER A 130 14.18 8.78 13.23
C SER A 130 14.40 9.81 12.12
N ILE A 131 13.49 9.93 11.16
CA ILE A 131 13.65 10.88 10.05
C ILE A 131 13.29 12.30 10.48
N ALA A 132 12.17 12.50 11.18
CA ALA A 132 11.63 13.83 11.50
C ALA A 132 12.22 14.42 12.79
N TYR A 133 12.55 13.58 13.77
CA TYR A 133 13.01 14.01 15.10
C TYR A 133 14.39 13.48 15.48
N ASP A 134 15.08 12.81 14.55
CA ASP A 134 16.41 12.26 14.74
C ASP A 134 16.53 11.35 15.98
N LEU A 135 15.43 10.66 16.34
CA LEU A 135 15.47 9.69 17.43
C LEU A 135 16.27 8.46 16.99
N PRO A 136 17.15 7.92 17.86
CA PRO A 136 17.96 6.76 17.57
C PRO A 136 17.11 5.49 17.65
N LEU A 137 16.27 5.28 16.64
CA LEU A 137 15.41 4.12 16.50
C LEU A 137 15.75 3.36 15.20
N PRO A 138 16.02 2.05 15.28
CA PRO A 138 16.25 1.24 14.10
C PRO A 138 14.92 0.99 13.37
N LEU A 139 14.97 0.91 12.05
CA LEU A 139 13.85 0.42 11.26
C LEU A 139 14.25 -0.78 10.41
N VAL A 140 13.29 -1.70 10.22
CA VAL A 140 13.48 -2.87 9.38
C VAL A 140 12.26 -3.04 8.47
N ASP A 141 12.45 -2.78 7.17
CA ASP A 141 11.53 -3.18 6.11
C ASP A 141 12.08 -4.39 5.32
N ALA A 142 11.41 -4.77 4.24
CA ALA A 142 11.87 -5.84 3.37
C ALA A 142 13.21 -5.55 2.68
N ASN A 143 13.56 -4.27 2.47
CA ASN A 143 14.84 -3.86 1.87
C ASN A 143 15.97 -3.99 2.89
N VAL A 144 15.84 -3.39 4.06
CA VAL A 144 16.79 -3.47 5.17
C VAL A 144 16.99 -4.92 5.58
N ARG A 145 15.90 -5.70 5.72
CA ARG A 145 15.99 -7.13 6.04
C ARG A 145 16.87 -7.89 5.04
N ARG A 146 16.70 -7.65 3.74
CA ARG A 146 17.52 -8.30 2.70
C ARG A 146 18.98 -7.84 2.75
N VAL A 147 19.22 -6.55 2.94
CA VAL A 147 20.57 -5.99 3.10
C VAL A 147 21.26 -6.65 4.29
N LEU A 148 20.63 -6.66 5.47
CA LEU A 148 21.21 -7.24 6.69
C LEU A 148 21.41 -8.76 6.56
N ALA A 149 20.44 -9.48 5.98
CA ALA A 149 20.57 -10.92 5.76
C ALA A 149 21.79 -11.26 4.90
N ARG A 150 22.04 -10.49 3.83
CA ARG A 150 23.19 -10.69 2.95
C ARG A 150 24.49 -10.19 3.59
N LEU A 151 24.48 -9.01 4.21
CA LEU A 151 25.66 -8.41 4.82
C LEU A 151 26.29 -9.34 5.87
N PHE A 152 25.47 -10.04 6.65
CA PHE A 152 25.91 -10.94 7.73
C PHE A 152 25.66 -12.43 7.47
N ALA A 153 25.33 -12.81 6.23
CA ALA A 153 25.05 -14.20 5.83
C ALA A 153 24.07 -14.94 6.78
N LEU A 154 22.99 -14.25 7.18
CA LEU A 154 22.07 -14.72 8.22
C LEU A 154 21.19 -15.87 7.72
N ARG A 155 21.29 -17.04 8.36
CA ARG A 155 20.54 -18.26 8.04
C ARG A 155 19.81 -18.85 9.24
N GLY A 156 18.76 -19.63 8.95
CA GLY A 156 18.02 -20.41 9.93
C GLY A 156 16.75 -19.75 10.48
N PRO A 157 15.97 -20.51 11.28
CA PRO A 157 14.60 -20.15 11.66
C PRO A 157 14.51 -18.85 12.49
N LYS A 158 15.58 -18.48 13.20
CA LYS A 158 15.65 -17.20 13.94
C LYS A 158 15.41 -15.99 13.03
N TYR A 159 16.02 -15.99 11.84
CA TYR A 159 15.92 -14.91 10.86
C TYR A 159 14.73 -15.07 9.92
N ARG A 160 13.72 -15.86 10.32
CA ARG A 160 12.38 -15.81 9.72
C ARG A 160 11.50 -14.74 10.36
N ARG A 161 11.76 -14.38 11.62
CA ARG A 161 11.02 -13.37 12.39
C ARG A 161 11.75 -12.02 12.37
N ASP A 162 10.99 -10.93 12.52
CA ASP A 162 11.54 -9.57 12.42
C ASP A 162 12.40 -9.19 13.64
N GLY A 163 12.11 -9.71 14.84
CA GLY A 163 12.84 -9.36 16.06
C GLY A 163 14.36 -9.50 15.96
N ALA A 164 14.84 -10.59 15.36
CA ALA A 164 16.29 -10.80 15.18
C ALA A 164 16.95 -9.77 14.24
N PHE A 165 16.18 -9.19 13.31
CA PHE A 165 16.67 -8.10 12.47
C PHE A 165 16.64 -6.77 13.21
N TYR A 166 15.65 -6.53 14.08
CA TYR A 166 15.63 -5.35 14.93
C TYR A 166 16.79 -5.34 15.93
N ASP A 167 17.11 -6.48 16.57
CA ASP A 167 18.28 -6.59 17.47
C ASP A 167 19.59 -6.24 16.73
N LEU A 168 19.72 -6.73 15.49
CA LEU A 168 20.89 -6.46 14.67
C LEU A 168 20.93 -5.00 14.21
N ALA A 169 19.80 -4.46 13.75
CA ALA A 169 19.68 -3.07 13.32
C ALA A 169 19.99 -2.10 14.47
N GLU A 170 19.51 -2.38 15.69
CA GLU A 170 19.86 -1.63 16.91
C GLU A 170 21.37 -1.63 17.15
N SER A 171 22.02 -2.79 17.04
CA SER A 171 23.47 -2.91 17.25
C SER A 171 24.33 -2.19 16.20
N LEU A 172 23.75 -1.85 15.05
CA LEU A 172 24.41 -1.19 13.92
C LEU A 172 23.96 0.25 13.75
N LEU A 173 23.02 0.74 14.55
CA LEU A 173 22.44 2.05 14.37
C LEU A 173 23.49 3.15 14.51
N ASP A 174 23.58 4.04 13.54
CA ASP A 174 24.24 5.32 13.72
C ASP A 174 23.34 6.19 14.61
N ARG A 175 23.78 6.43 15.85
CA ARG A 175 23.02 7.21 16.82
C ARG A 175 23.15 8.72 16.61
N GLU A 176 24.15 9.18 15.85
CA GLU A 176 24.33 10.58 15.51
C GLU A 176 23.44 10.96 14.32
N HIS A 177 23.29 10.06 13.34
CA HIS A 177 22.52 10.29 12.12
C HIS A 177 21.48 9.18 11.84
N PRO A 178 20.57 8.86 12.80
CA PRO A 178 19.72 7.68 12.69
C PRO A 178 18.76 7.72 11.50
N GLY A 179 18.18 8.89 11.22
CA GLY A 179 17.28 9.07 10.09
C GLY A 179 17.97 8.91 8.73
N GLU A 180 19.22 9.38 8.59
CA GLU A 180 19.98 9.22 7.35
C GLU A 180 20.46 7.78 7.17
N TRP A 181 20.96 7.17 8.24
CA TRP A 181 21.39 5.76 8.25
C TRP A 181 20.26 4.83 7.83
N ASN A 182 19.09 4.98 8.44
CA ASN A 182 17.90 4.20 8.13
C ASN A 182 17.48 4.36 6.66
N GLN A 183 17.43 5.61 6.17
CA GLN A 183 17.09 5.86 4.77
C GLN A 183 18.14 5.33 3.80
N ALA A 184 19.42 5.37 4.17
CA ALA A 184 20.51 4.85 3.36
C ALA A 184 20.44 3.32 3.23
N LEU A 185 20.10 2.60 4.30
CA LEU A 185 19.86 1.15 4.24
C LEU A 185 18.66 0.81 3.35
N MET A 186 17.56 1.56 3.47
CA MET A 186 16.39 1.39 2.59
C MET A 186 16.75 1.66 1.12
N GLU A 187 17.49 2.73 0.84
CA GLU A 187 17.91 3.10 -0.51
C GLU A 187 18.85 2.06 -1.11
N LEU A 188 19.81 1.57 -0.33
CA LEU A 188 20.74 0.52 -0.75
C LEU A 188 19.97 -0.74 -1.16
N GLY A 189 19.02 -1.19 -0.33
CA GLY A 189 18.18 -2.34 -0.66
C GLY A 189 17.32 -2.08 -1.90
N ALA A 190 16.76 -0.89 -2.03
CA ALA A 190 15.87 -0.55 -3.15
C ALA A 190 16.59 -0.45 -4.51
N THR A 191 17.86 -0.01 -4.53
CA THR A 191 18.55 0.40 -5.76
C THR A 191 19.76 -0.46 -6.13
N VAL A 192 20.45 -1.05 -5.15
CA VAL A 192 21.70 -1.80 -5.37
C VAL A 192 21.56 -3.26 -4.96
N CYS A 193 21.25 -3.49 -3.69
CA CYS A 193 21.06 -4.83 -3.12
C CYS A 193 19.63 -5.32 -3.41
N THR A 194 19.26 -5.43 -4.68
CA THR A 194 17.91 -5.79 -5.14
C THR A 194 17.62 -7.28 -4.97
N PRO A 195 16.35 -7.72 -4.95
CA PRO A 195 16.01 -9.13 -4.77
C PRO A 195 16.59 -10.08 -5.82
N ARG A 196 16.77 -9.60 -7.07
CA ARG A 196 17.30 -10.38 -8.19
C ARG A 196 18.36 -9.56 -8.90
N ARG A 197 19.51 -10.17 -9.21
CA ARG A 197 20.65 -9.52 -9.87
C ARG A 197 21.07 -8.23 -9.14
N PRO A 198 21.46 -8.31 -7.85
CA PRO A 198 21.97 -7.15 -7.14
C PRO A 198 23.27 -6.64 -7.77
N ALA A 199 23.47 -5.33 -7.77
CA ALA A 199 24.66 -4.69 -8.34
C ALA A 199 25.83 -4.72 -7.34
N CYS A 200 26.31 -5.92 -7.00
CA CYS A 200 27.31 -6.14 -5.95
C CYS A 200 28.67 -5.49 -6.23
N ASP A 201 29.01 -5.22 -7.48
CA ASP A 201 30.30 -4.61 -7.85
C ASP A 201 30.38 -3.13 -7.52
N VAL A 202 29.23 -2.44 -7.53
CA VAL A 202 29.11 -1.02 -7.16
C VAL A 202 28.56 -0.81 -5.76
N CYS A 203 28.38 -1.89 -4.99
CA CYS A 203 27.82 -1.79 -3.64
C CYS A 203 28.83 -1.16 -2.67
N PRO A 204 28.48 -0.09 -1.93
CA PRO A 204 29.39 0.55 -0.98
C PRO A 204 29.78 -0.38 0.17
N LEU A 205 28.98 -1.40 0.45
CA LEU A 205 29.22 -2.37 1.52
C LEU A 205 29.86 -3.67 1.01
N ARG A 206 30.33 -3.71 -0.25
CA ARG A 206 30.89 -4.91 -0.89
C ARG A 206 31.97 -5.59 -0.03
N GLY A 207 32.95 -4.81 0.45
CA GLY A 207 34.07 -5.31 1.25
C GLY A 207 33.67 -5.94 2.59
N HIS A 208 32.47 -5.64 3.08
CA HIS A 208 31.95 -6.15 4.35
C HIS A 208 30.92 -7.29 4.16
N CYS A 209 30.45 -7.54 2.94
CA CYS A 209 29.34 -8.45 2.67
C CYS A 209 29.75 -9.93 2.80
N GLN A 210 29.26 -10.59 3.85
CA GLN A 210 29.54 -12.01 4.09
C GLN A 210 28.88 -12.91 3.05
N ALA A 211 27.63 -12.64 2.65
CA ALA A 211 26.97 -13.45 1.62
C ALA A 211 27.70 -13.38 0.28
N LEU A 212 28.30 -12.23 -0.07
CA LEU A 212 29.11 -12.14 -1.29
C LEU A 212 30.38 -12.99 -1.18
N ARG A 213 31.08 -12.95 -0.05
CA ARG A 213 32.28 -13.77 0.19
C ARG A 213 32.01 -15.27 0.22
N LEU A 214 30.79 -15.66 0.61
CA LEU A 214 30.38 -17.05 0.75
C LEU A 214 29.51 -17.55 -0.43
N ASP A 215 29.32 -16.73 -1.46
CA ASP A 215 28.46 -17.04 -2.62
C ASP A 215 26.99 -17.37 -2.27
N LEU A 216 26.42 -16.63 -1.30
CA LEU A 216 25.06 -16.83 -0.77
C LEU A 216 24.08 -15.69 -1.10
N VAL A 217 24.45 -14.78 -2.00
CA VAL A 217 23.68 -13.54 -2.26
C VAL A 217 22.28 -13.84 -2.79
N ASP A 218 22.15 -14.80 -3.70
CA ASP A 218 20.87 -15.17 -4.31
C ASP A 218 20.02 -16.11 -3.44
N GLU A 219 20.61 -16.73 -2.43
CA GLU A 219 19.91 -17.58 -1.45
C GLU A 219 19.30 -16.79 -0.28
N LEU A 220 19.75 -15.54 -0.06
CA LEU A 220 19.40 -14.75 1.11
C LEU A 220 18.55 -13.51 0.77
N PRO A 221 17.55 -13.17 1.61
CA PRO A 221 17.13 -13.87 2.83
C PRO A 221 16.39 -15.19 2.53
N GLU A 222 16.49 -16.16 3.44
CA GLU A 222 15.71 -17.40 3.35
C GLU A 222 14.20 -17.09 3.27
N GLY A 223 13.59 -17.41 2.14
CA GLY A 223 12.21 -17.03 1.81
C GLY A 223 11.22 -18.18 1.92
N LYS A 224 10.04 -17.89 2.48
CA LYS A 224 8.85 -18.76 2.46
C LYS A 224 8.35 -18.93 1.01
N SER A 225 7.93 -20.15 0.66
CA SER A 225 7.27 -20.41 -0.63
C SER A 225 6.09 -19.44 -0.82
N ARG A 226 6.03 -18.78 -1.98
CA ARG A 226 4.85 -17.99 -2.35
C ARG A 226 3.71 -18.97 -2.57
N ARG A 227 2.57 -18.75 -1.92
CA ARG A 227 1.34 -19.51 -2.22
C ARG A 227 1.07 -19.42 -3.72
N ALA A 228 0.77 -20.57 -4.31
CA ALA A 228 0.38 -20.64 -5.71
C ALA A 228 -0.80 -19.68 -5.96
N PRO A 229 -0.80 -18.93 -7.08
CA PRO A 229 -1.92 -18.08 -7.41
C PRO A 229 -3.21 -18.88 -7.57
N VAL A 230 -4.33 -18.34 -7.09
CA VAL A 230 -5.66 -18.95 -7.27
C VAL A 230 -6.45 -18.12 -8.29
N ASP A 231 -7.01 -18.78 -9.30
CA ASP A 231 -7.88 -18.14 -10.28
C ASP A 231 -9.28 -17.93 -9.68
N VAL A 232 -9.81 -16.71 -9.84
CA VAL A 232 -11.12 -16.29 -9.33
C VAL A 232 -11.90 -15.61 -10.45
N LYS A 233 -13.22 -15.85 -10.51
CA LYS A 233 -14.13 -15.14 -11.42
C LYS A 233 -15.05 -14.21 -10.64
N VAL A 234 -15.16 -12.98 -11.09
CA VAL A 234 -16.09 -11.99 -10.55
C VAL A 234 -17.00 -11.53 -11.68
N ALA A 235 -18.31 -11.68 -11.49
CA ALA A 235 -19.32 -11.19 -12.42
C ALA A 235 -19.94 -9.90 -11.86
N ALA A 236 -20.16 -8.92 -12.73
CA ALA A 236 -20.73 -7.62 -12.40
C ALA A 236 -21.96 -7.32 -13.27
N ALA A 237 -22.95 -6.67 -12.69
CA ALA A 237 -24.15 -6.18 -13.35
C ALA A 237 -23.97 -4.70 -13.70
N LEU A 238 -23.76 -4.41 -14.99
CA LEU A 238 -23.67 -3.08 -15.55
C LEU A 238 -25.09 -2.59 -15.84
N ILE A 239 -25.61 -1.74 -14.94
CA ILE A 239 -26.97 -1.22 -14.97
C ILE A 239 -26.89 0.27 -15.29
N GLU A 240 -27.52 0.67 -16.39
CA GLU A 240 -27.53 2.04 -16.90
C GLU A 240 -28.97 2.55 -17.05
N THR A 241 -29.21 3.77 -16.57
CA THR A 241 -30.48 4.50 -16.74
C THR A 241 -30.15 5.99 -16.96
N ASP A 242 -30.72 6.62 -17.99
CA ASP A 242 -30.51 8.04 -18.32
C ASP A 242 -29.03 8.46 -18.37
N GLY A 243 -28.20 7.61 -19.00
CA GLY A 243 -26.76 7.85 -19.12
C GLY A 243 -25.98 7.76 -17.81
N ARG A 244 -26.61 7.32 -16.71
CA ARG A 244 -25.98 7.12 -15.39
C ARG A 244 -25.84 5.64 -15.08
N VAL A 245 -24.77 5.29 -14.37
CA VAL A 245 -24.54 3.92 -13.88
C VAL A 245 -24.96 3.78 -12.42
N LEU A 246 -25.55 2.64 -12.08
CA LEU A 246 -25.81 2.30 -10.68
C LEU A 246 -24.53 1.82 -10.00
N LEU A 247 -24.16 2.45 -8.89
CA LEU A 247 -23.19 1.95 -7.94
C LEU A 247 -23.87 1.56 -6.62
N VAL A 248 -23.29 0.56 -5.96
CA VAL A 248 -23.66 0.11 -4.62
C VAL A 248 -22.52 0.35 -3.64
N ARG A 249 -22.88 0.68 -2.39
CA ARG A 249 -21.91 0.81 -1.29
C ARG A 249 -21.61 -0.58 -0.71
N ARG A 250 -20.33 -0.90 -0.55
CA ARG A 250 -19.90 -2.12 0.15
C ARG A 250 -20.13 -1.99 1.65
N GLY A 251 -20.67 -3.03 2.27
CA GLY A 251 -20.80 -3.10 3.73
C GLY A 251 -19.47 -3.02 4.47
N GLU A 252 -19.54 -2.77 5.77
CA GLU A 252 -18.36 -2.69 6.65
C GLU A 252 -17.68 -4.05 6.84
N GLY A 253 -16.37 -4.03 7.14
CA GLY A 253 -15.60 -5.23 7.50
C GLY A 253 -15.12 -6.15 6.36
N ARG A 254 -15.58 -5.98 5.11
CA ARG A 254 -15.08 -6.76 3.96
C ARG A 254 -13.89 -6.08 3.25
N LEU A 255 -13.18 -6.83 2.40
CA LEU A 255 -12.20 -6.28 1.45
C LEU A 255 -12.85 -5.11 0.67
N LEU A 256 -12.20 -3.94 0.64
CA LEU A 256 -12.74 -2.70 0.04
C LEU A 256 -14.03 -2.18 0.70
N GLY A 257 -14.29 -2.50 1.98
CA GLY A 257 -15.49 -2.06 2.70
C GLY A 257 -15.71 -0.55 2.60
N ARG A 258 -16.96 -0.08 2.67
CA ARG A 258 -17.40 1.31 2.45
C ARG A 258 -16.93 1.94 1.13
N MET A 259 -16.48 1.19 0.12
CA MET A 259 -16.23 1.75 -1.22
C MET A 259 -17.48 1.62 -2.09
N TRP A 260 -17.57 2.48 -3.11
CA TRP A 260 -18.56 2.35 -4.18
C TRP A 260 -18.08 1.32 -5.22
N GLU A 261 -18.98 0.48 -5.70
CA GLU A 261 -18.71 -0.48 -6.77
C GLU A 261 -19.88 -0.67 -7.71
N VAL A 262 -19.59 -1.11 -8.92
CA VAL A 262 -20.61 -1.72 -9.77
C VAL A 262 -21.13 -2.96 -9.03
N PRO A 263 -22.46 -3.20 -8.98
CA PRO A 263 -23.01 -4.38 -8.34
C PRO A 263 -22.36 -5.65 -8.89
N GLN A 264 -21.65 -6.39 -8.04
CA GLN A 264 -20.86 -7.55 -8.47
C GLN A 264 -20.83 -8.65 -7.42
N THR A 265 -20.48 -9.87 -7.84
CA THR A 265 -20.31 -11.05 -6.99
C THR A 265 -19.14 -10.94 -6.01
N SER A 266 -19.14 -11.79 -5.00
CA SER A 266 -18.01 -12.03 -4.10
C SER A 266 -16.82 -12.70 -4.82
N LEU A 267 -15.66 -12.75 -4.16
CA LEU A 267 -14.48 -13.46 -4.68
C LEU A 267 -14.64 -14.99 -4.56
N GLU A 268 -15.59 -15.45 -3.76
CA GLU A 268 -15.88 -16.84 -3.47
C GLU A 268 -16.98 -17.42 -4.38
N SER A 269 -17.57 -16.59 -5.24
CA SER A 269 -18.66 -16.94 -6.14
C SER A 269 -18.24 -17.80 -7.33
N ARG A 270 -19.22 -18.40 -8.02
CA ARG A 270 -19.07 -19.03 -9.34
C ARG A 270 -19.27 -18.05 -10.50
N GLY A 271 -19.10 -16.75 -10.29
CA GLY A 271 -19.26 -15.71 -11.32
C GLY A 271 -20.72 -15.53 -11.74
N ARG A 272 -20.99 -15.54 -13.06
CA ARG A 272 -22.32 -15.21 -13.62
C ARG A 272 -23.46 -16.01 -12.99
N ALA A 273 -23.24 -17.29 -12.69
CA ALA A 273 -24.25 -18.19 -12.14
C ALA A 273 -24.80 -17.73 -10.78
N ASP A 274 -23.99 -17.00 -10.00
CA ASP A 274 -24.36 -16.55 -8.67
C ASP A 274 -24.71 -15.05 -8.63
N LEU A 275 -24.54 -14.32 -9.74
CA LEU A 275 -24.69 -12.87 -9.81
C LEU A 275 -26.06 -12.37 -9.33
N ALA A 276 -27.16 -12.88 -9.91
CA ALA A 276 -28.49 -12.39 -9.57
C ALA A 276 -28.84 -12.64 -8.10
N ARG A 277 -28.55 -13.86 -7.61
CA ARG A 277 -28.79 -14.27 -6.22
C ARG A 277 -28.00 -13.43 -5.24
N GLU A 278 -26.70 -13.28 -5.44
CA GLU A 278 -25.87 -12.52 -4.50
C GLU A 278 -26.20 -11.03 -4.45
N LEU A 279 -26.66 -10.44 -5.56
CA LEU A 279 -27.11 -9.04 -5.56
C LEU A 279 -28.42 -8.86 -4.79
N GLU A 280 -29.32 -9.83 -4.88
CA GLU A 280 -30.54 -9.85 -4.07
C GLU A 280 -30.18 -10.03 -2.58
N ASP A 281 -29.36 -11.02 -2.23
CA ASP A 281 -28.99 -11.31 -0.84
C ASP A 281 -28.25 -10.16 -0.16
N ARG A 282 -27.31 -9.51 -0.87
CA ARG A 282 -26.44 -8.47 -0.26
C ARG A 282 -26.98 -7.07 -0.38
N HIS A 283 -27.72 -6.78 -1.44
CA HIS A 283 -28.16 -5.42 -1.74
C HIS A 283 -29.68 -5.31 -1.85
N GLY A 284 -30.44 -6.41 -1.88
CA GLY A 284 -31.89 -6.36 -2.06
C GLY A 284 -32.31 -5.92 -3.48
N ILE A 285 -31.42 -6.03 -4.47
CA ILE A 285 -31.71 -5.66 -5.86
C ILE A 285 -31.90 -6.89 -6.73
N ARG A 286 -33.00 -6.91 -7.50
CA ARG A 286 -33.31 -7.98 -8.46
C ARG A 286 -32.95 -7.54 -9.85
N VAL A 287 -32.14 -8.33 -10.55
CA VAL A 287 -31.63 -8.00 -11.88
C VAL A 287 -31.97 -9.08 -12.91
N ALA A 288 -32.26 -8.65 -14.13
CA ALA A 288 -32.22 -9.49 -15.32
C ALA A 288 -30.84 -9.35 -15.97
N VAL A 289 -30.01 -10.40 -15.85
CA VAL A 289 -28.63 -10.42 -16.38
C VAL A 289 -28.64 -10.74 -17.87
N GLY A 290 -28.16 -9.81 -18.69
CA GLY A 290 -28.11 -9.91 -20.14
C GLY A 290 -26.76 -10.41 -20.68
N THR A 291 -26.27 -9.78 -21.74
CA THR A 291 -25.05 -10.18 -22.46
C THR A 291 -23.78 -9.70 -21.76
N LEU A 292 -22.69 -10.44 -21.95
CA LEU A 292 -21.35 -10.01 -21.55
C LEU A 292 -20.98 -8.76 -22.37
N ALA A 293 -20.62 -7.68 -21.69
CA ALA A 293 -20.18 -6.44 -22.31
C ALA A 293 -18.69 -6.18 -22.09
N VAL A 294 -18.14 -6.60 -20.95
CA VAL A 294 -16.75 -6.32 -20.58
C VAL A 294 -16.11 -7.56 -20.02
N ARG A 295 -14.87 -7.85 -20.43
CA ARG A 295 -14.01 -8.80 -19.74
C ARG A 295 -12.68 -8.11 -19.45
N ALA A 296 -12.14 -8.29 -18.25
CA ALA A 296 -10.86 -7.70 -17.87
C ALA A 296 -10.11 -8.61 -16.89
N ARG A 297 -8.79 -8.51 -16.89
CA ARG A 297 -7.93 -9.17 -15.90
C ARG A 297 -7.59 -8.22 -14.76
N HIS A 298 -7.54 -8.76 -13.56
CA HIS A 298 -7.11 -8.06 -12.35
C HIS A 298 -6.35 -9.02 -11.45
N ALA A 299 -5.54 -8.51 -10.53
CA ALA A 299 -4.81 -9.35 -9.58
C ALA A 299 -4.79 -8.66 -8.21
N ILE A 300 -5.08 -9.44 -7.17
CA ILE A 300 -5.02 -8.97 -5.78
C ILE A 300 -4.27 -10.02 -4.96
N THR A 301 -3.14 -9.63 -4.37
CA THR A 301 -2.32 -10.51 -3.54
C THR A 301 -1.91 -11.79 -4.30
N HIS A 302 -2.50 -12.95 -3.99
CA HIS A 302 -2.27 -14.25 -4.65
C HIS A 302 -3.44 -14.67 -5.54
N ARG A 303 -4.39 -13.78 -5.85
CA ARG A 303 -5.57 -14.07 -6.65
C ARG A 303 -5.44 -13.47 -8.04
N ARG A 304 -5.65 -14.29 -9.07
CA ARG A 304 -5.79 -13.90 -10.47
C ARG A 304 -7.27 -13.80 -10.78
N ILE A 305 -7.76 -12.58 -10.94
CA ILE A 305 -9.20 -12.30 -11.06
C ILE A 305 -9.54 -12.06 -12.53
N THR A 306 -10.51 -12.81 -13.03
CA THR A 306 -11.22 -12.52 -14.28
C THR A 306 -12.50 -11.76 -13.95
N LEU A 307 -12.57 -10.50 -14.36
CA LEU A 307 -13.73 -9.64 -14.25
C LEU A 307 -14.61 -9.81 -15.49
N GLU A 308 -15.91 -10.01 -15.28
CA GLU A 308 -16.91 -10.10 -16.35
C GLU A 308 -18.08 -9.16 -16.06
N GLY A 309 -18.20 -8.08 -16.83
CA GLY A 309 -19.31 -7.14 -16.74
C GLY A 309 -20.41 -7.50 -17.73
N TYR A 310 -21.61 -7.74 -17.22
CA TYR A 310 -22.81 -8.08 -17.99
C TYR A 310 -23.77 -6.90 -18.02
N ARG A 311 -24.30 -6.55 -19.19
CA ARG A 311 -25.43 -5.60 -19.26
C ARG A 311 -26.61 -6.18 -18.49
N ALA A 312 -27.15 -5.44 -17.55
CA ALA A 312 -28.25 -5.90 -16.72
C ALA A 312 -29.32 -4.83 -16.59
N ARG A 313 -30.57 -5.26 -16.40
CA ARG A 313 -31.69 -4.38 -16.10
C ARG A 313 -32.24 -4.69 -14.72
N LEU A 314 -32.60 -3.67 -13.97
CA LEU A 314 -33.33 -3.85 -12.73
C LEU A 314 -34.74 -4.35 -13.02
N ARG A 315 -35.23 -5.32 -12.24
CA ARG A 315 -36.62 -5.77 -12.29
C ARG A 315 -37.56 -4.85 -11.52
N GLN A 316 -37.01 -4.08 -10.59
CA GLN A 316 -37.69 -3.09 -9.75
C GLN A 316 -36.70 -1.99 -9.39
N PRO A 317 -37.15 -0.75 -9.13
CA PRO A 317 -36.28 0.31 -8.61
C PRO A 317 -35.50 -0.18 -7.38
N PRO A 318 -34.23 0.23 -7.21
CA PRO A 318 -33.51 -0.10 -5.99
C PRO A 318 -34.16 0.61 -4.80
N PRO A 319 -33.94 0.15 -3.56
CA PRO A 319 -34.35 0.89 -2.37
C PRO A 319 -33.87 2.35 -2.43
N SER A 320 -34.72 3.29 -2.02
CA SER A 320 -34.38 4.71 -1.96
C SER A 320 -33.47 4.99 -0.77
N ASP A 321 -32.19 4.67 -0.93
CA ASP A 321 -31.17 4.84 0.09
C ASP A 321 -29.89 5.37 -0.57
N PRO A 322 -29.60 6.69 -0.49
CA PRO A 322 -28.44 7.31 -1.12
C PRO A 322 -27.11 6.91 -0.47
N GLU A 323 -27.12 6.35 0.74
CA GLU A 323 -25.93 5.81 1.41
C GLU A 323 -25.55 4.43 0.86
N ARG A 324 -26.53 3.71 0.30
CA ARG A 324 -26.34 2.36 -0.26
C ARG A 324 -26.33 2.32 -1.79
N PHE A 325 -27.05 3.21 -2.45
CA PHE A 325 -27.24 3.23 -3.89
C PHE A 325 -26.98 4.62 -4.45
N ARG A 326 -26.22 4.70 -5.54
CA ARG A 326 -25.97 5.97 -6.20
C ARG A 326 -25.99 5.81 -7.71
N TRP A 327 -26.81 6.62 -8.36
CA TRP A 327 -26.76 6.80 -9.81
C TRP A 327 -25.72 7.87 -10.12
N VAL A 328 -24.69 7.51 -10.89
CA VAL A 328 -23.56 8.40 -11.13
C VAL A 328 -23.36 8.56 -12.63
N ALA A 329 -23.11 9.81 -13.05
CA ALA A 329 -22.57 10.03 -14.38
C ALA A 329 -21.23 9.28 -14.48
N PRO A 330 -20.97 8.56 -15.58
CA PRO A 330 -19.74 7.80 -15.75
C PRO A 330 -18.47 8.64 -15.48
N GLU A 331 -18.47 9.94 -15.77
CA GLU A 331 -17.33 10.86 -15.60
C GLU A 331 -17.10 11.16 -14.11
N ALA A 332 -18.17 11.28 -13.33
CA ALA A 332 -18.12 11.57 -11.90
C ALA A 332 -17.69 10.34 -11.06
N VAL A 333 -17.51 9.17 -11.68
CA VAL A 333 -17.02 7.99 -10.96
C VAL A 333 -15.57 8.18 -10.48
N THR A 334 -14.77 8.97 -11.18
CA THR A 334 -13.36 9.16 -10.82
C THR A 334 -13.16 9.92 -9.52
N SER A 335 -14.14 10.73 -9.11
CA SER A 335 -14.15 11.48 -7.85
C SER A 335 -14.73 10.68 -6.68
N LEU A 336 -15.24 9.48 -6.90
CA LEU A 336 -15.74 8.62 -5.83
C LEU A 336 -14.67 7.62 -5.34
N PRO A 337 -14.76 7.14 -4.08
CA PRO A 337 -13.93 6.07 -3.58
C PRO A 337 -14.36 4.72 -4.21
N VAL A 338 -13.93 4.48 -5.44
CA VAL A 338 -14.17 3.26 -6.21
C VAL A 338 -12.91 2.41 -6.38
N SER A 339 -13.09 1.10 -6.45
CA SER A 339 -11.98 0.16 -6.66
C SER A 339 -11.43 0.23 -8.08
N SER A 340 -10.20 -0.24 -8.29
CA SER A 340 -9.63 -0.39 -9.64
C SER A 340 -10.39 -1.42 -10.49
N MET A 341 -11.04 -2.41 -9.88
CA MET A 341 -11.95 -3.33 -10.58
C MET A 341 -13.15 -2.58 -11.16
N THR A 342 -13.79 -1.72 -10.34
CA THR A 342 -14.90 -0.86 -10.76
C THR A 342 -14.49 0.05 -11.92
N ARG A 343 -13.32 0.71 -11.83
CA ARG A 343 -12.79 1.56 -12.90
C ARG A 343 -12.59 0.78 -14.20
N LYS A 344 -12.02 -0.43 -14.13
CA LYS A 344 -11.82 -1.31 -15.31
C LYS A 344 -13.15 -1.71 -15.96
N LEU A 345 -14.14 -2.12 -15.17
CA LEU A 345 -15.47 -2.50 -15.68
C LEU A 345 -16.16 -1.34 -16.40
N LEU A 346 -16.12 -0.13 -15.83
CA LEU A 346 -16.78 1.04 -16.41
C LEU A 346 -16.04 1.59 -17.63
N ALA A 347 -14.69 1.54 -17.64
CA ALA A 347 -13.91 1.90 -18.82
C ALA A 347 -14.24 0.98 -20.01
N GLY A 348 -14.32 -0.34 -19.77
CA GLY A 348 -14.66 -1.31 -20.81
C GLY A 348 -16.09 -1.16 -21.35
N LEU A 349 -17.03 -0.69 -20.53
CA LEU A 349 -18.41 -0.45 -20.96
C LEU A 349 -18.48 0.66 -22.00
N ARG A 350 -17.67 1.71 -21.84
CA ARG A 350 -17.60 2.86 -22.76
C ARG A 350 -16.91 2.51 -24.09
N SER A 351 -15.93 1.61 -24.07
CA SER A 351 -15.14 1.31 -25.27
C SER A 351 -15.86 0.51 -26.35
N ARG A 352 -17.07 -0.04 -26.09
CA ARG A 352 -17.86 -0.95 -26.98
C ARG A 352 -17.11 -2.18 -27.53
N GLN A 353 -15.81 -2.30 -27.33
CA GLN A 353 -14.99 -3.50 -27.55
C GLN A 353 -14.96 -4.34 -26.28
N LEU A 354 -15.03 -5.68 -26.43
CA LEU A 354 -14.58 -6.63 -25.42
C LEU A 354 -13.05 -6.48 -25.31
N PRO A 355 -12.50 -5.81 -24.29
CA PRO A 355 -11.06 -5.58 -24.26
C PRO A 355 -10.40 -6.93 -23.96
N LEU A 356 -9.65 -7.45 -24.92
CA LEU A 356 -8.66 -8.49 -24.67
C LEU A 356 -7.26 -7.87 -24.82
N GLU A 357 -6.45 -8.18 -23.81
CA GLU A 357 -4.99 -8.01 -23.73
C GLU A 357 -4.47 -6.62 -23.33
N MET A 358 -4.34 -6.40 -22.01
CA MET A 358 -3.07 -6.59 -21.29
C MET A 358 -3.32 -6.81 -19.78
#